data_AF-A0A3L8QWM7-F1
#
_entry.id   AF-A0A3L8QWM7-F1
#
_cell.length_a   1.000
_cell.length_b   1.000
_cell.length_c   1.000
_cell.angle_alpha   90.00
_cell.angle_beta   90.00
_cell.angle_gamma   90.00
#
_symmetry.space_group_name_H-M   'P 1'
#
loop_
_entity.id
_entity.type
_entity.pdbx_description
1 polymer ?
#
loop_
_entity_poly.entity_id
_entity_poly.type
_entity_poly.pdbx_seq_one_letter_code
_entity_poly.pdbx_strand_id
1 'polypeptide(L)' 'MGSQYSKRCSEEFKRDAIALARSSSKTITEVARDLGVSPESLRGWVKRDRIDRGESGPG' A
#
# COMPACT_ATOMS: atom_id res chain seq x y z
N MET A 1 -19.68 -21.94 -2.17
CA MET A 1 -19.80 -20.48 -2.47
C MET A 1 -18.41 -19.89 -2.32
N GLY A 2 -17.78 -19.50 -3.43
CA GLY A 2 -16.40 -19.00 -3.42
C GLY A 2 -16.32 -17.60 -2.83
N SER A 3 -15.51 -17.43 -1.78
CA SER A 3 -15.19 -16.14 -1.16
C SER A 3 -14.48 -15.21 -2.15
N GLN A 4 -15.26 -14.55 -3.01
CA GLN A 4 -14.80 -13.45 -3.86
C GLN A 4 -14.57 -12.15 -3.08
N TYR A 5 -14.93 -12.13 -1.79
CA TYR A 5 -14.82 -10.95 -0.93
C TYR A 5 -13.43 -10.73 -0.31
N SER A 6 -12.52 -11.72 -0.30
CA SER A 6 -11.21 -11.57 0.33
C SER A 6 -10.14 -10.94 -0.58
N LYS A 7 -10.26 -11.11 -1.90
CA LYS A 7 -9.28 -10.59 -2.87
C LYS A 7 -9.45 -9.10 -3.12
N ARG A 8 -10.69 -8.65 -3.34
CA ARG A 8 -11.00 -7.22 -3.54
C ARG A 8 -10.67 -6.39 -2.30
N CYS A 9 -11.08 -6.89 -1.12
CA CYS A 9 -10.72 -6.24 0.14
C CYS A 9 -9.19 -6.14 0.29
N SER A 10 -8.41 -7.14 -0.12
CA SER A 10 -6.95 -7.10 -0.03
C SER A 10 -6.29 -6.11 -1.00
N GLU A 11 -6.84 -5.90 -2.20
CA GLU A 11 -6.26 -4.97 -3.18
C GLU A 11 -6.64 -3.52 -2.88
N GLU A 12 -7.91 -3.28 -2.53
CA GLU A 12 -8.40 -1.97 -2.13
C GLU A 12 -7.73 -1.51 -0.83
N PHE A 13 -7.58 -2.42 0.14
CA PHE A 13 -6.86 -2.14 1.38
C PHE A 13 -5.39 -1.80 1.15
N LYS A 14 -4.71 -2.50 0.24
CA LYS A 14 -3.32 -2.17 -0.13
C LYS A 14 -3.23 -0.77 -0.72
N ARG A 15 -4.12 -0.41 -1.64
CA ARG A 15 -4.16 0.91 -2.27
C ARG A 15 -4.43 2.01 -1.25
N ASP A 16 -5.38 1.79 -0.34
CA ASP A 16 -5.72 2.73 0.72
C ASP A 16 -4.55 2.92 1.70
N ALA A 17 -3.92 1.82 2.12
CA ALA A 17 -2.73 1.86 2.97
C ALA A 17 -1.55 2.60 2.31
N ILE A 18 -1.34 2.40 1.00
CA ILE A 18 -0.32 3.13 0.23
C ILE A 18 -0.66 4.62 0.14
N ALA A 19 -1.92 4.96 -0.16
CA ALA A 19 -2.38 6.34 -0.26
C ALA A 19 -2.25 7.06 1.08
N LEU A 20 -2.64 6.39 2.18
CA LEU A 20 -2.48 6.87 3.54
C LEU A 20 -1.00 7.08 3.88
N ALA A 21 -0.13 6.12 3.57
CA ALA A 21 1.31 6.24 3.80
C ALA A 21 1.98 7.37 3.00
N ARG A 22 1.42 7.75 1.85
CA ARG A 22 1.92 8.86 1.02
C ARG A 22 1.37 10.22 1.45
N SER A 23 0.12 10.26 1.91
CA SER A 23 -0.57 11.48 2.36
C SER A 23 -0.19 11.84 3.80
N SER A 24 0.09 10.84 4.63
CA SER A 24 0.49 11.04 6.01
C SER A 24 1.93 11.52 6.11
N SER A 25 2.20 12.40 7.07
CA SER A 25 3.57 12.80 7.46
C SER A 25 4.26 11.72 8.32
N LYS A 26 3.53 10.66 8.71
CA LYS A 26 4.02 9.54 9.51
C LYS A 26 4.93 8.63 8.69
N THR A 27 5.84 7.94 9.37
CA THR A 27 6.68 6.94 8.72
C THR A 27 5.87 5.72 8.28
N ILE A 28 6.35 5.00 7.24
CA ILE A 28 5.72 3.75 6.78
C ILE A 28 5.55 2.75 7.93
N THR A 29 6.50 2.71 8.88
CA THR A 29 6.43 1.84 10.05
C THR A 29 5.28 2.20 10.99
N GLU A 30 5.03 3.49 11.22
CA GLU A 30 3.92 3.95 12.06
C GLU A 30 2.57 3.68 11.40
N VAL A 31 2.45 3.98 10.11
CA VAL A 31 1.24 3.69 9.33
C VAL A 31 0.97 2.19 9.30
N ALA A 32 2.01 1.36 9.18
CA ALA A 32 1.86 -0.09 9.21
C ALA A 32 1.36 -0.60 10.57
N ARG A 33 1.88 -0.05 11.67
CA ARG A 33 1.44 -0.41 13.04
C ARG A 33 0.00 0.00 13.29
N ASP A 34 -0.40 1.19 12.84
CA ASP A 34 -1.76 1.71 12.96
C ASP A 34 -2.78 0.84 12.20
N LEU A 35 -2.40 0.40 11.00
CA LEU A 35 -3.22 -0.48 10.15
C LEU A 35 -3.12 -1.97 10.51
N GLY A 36 -2.25 -2.36 11.46
CA GLY A 36 -2.01 -3.77 11.82
C GLY A 36 -1.34 -4.60 10.72
N VAL A 37 -0.61 -3.97 9.80
CA VAL A 37 0.12 -4.64 8.71
C VAL A 37 1.62 -4.70 8.96
N SER A 38 2.31 -5.60 8.27
CA SER A 38 3.77 -5.66 8.33
C SER A 38 4.39 -4.45 7.63
N PRO A 39 5.33 -3.73 8.28
CA PRO A 39 5.96 -2.53 7.72
C PRO A 39 6.74 -2.81 6.43
N GLU A 40 7.33 -4.00 6.31
CA GLU A 40 8.04 -4.44 5.11
C GLU A 40 7.10 -4.63 3.92
N SER A 41 5.93 -5.22 4.15
CA SER A 41 4.88 -5.37 3.13
C SER A 41 4.39 -4.02 2.64
N LEU A 42 4.08 -3.10 3.56
CA LEU A 42 3.63 -1.75 3.21
C LEU A 42 4.70 -0.98 2.42
N ARG A 43 5.96 -1.08 2.84
CA ARG A 43 7.10 -0.48 2.12
C ARG A 43 7.22 -1.02 0.70
N GLY A 44 7.07 -2.33 0.52
CA GLY A 44 7.08 -2.97 -0.79
C GLY A 44 5.94 -2.48 -1.69
N TRP A 45 4.74 -2.31 -1.13
CA TRP A 45 3.57 -1.81 -1.86
C TRP A 45 3.75 -0.34 -2.28
N VAL A 46 4.21 0.53 -1.37
CA VAL A 46 4.49 1.94 -1.68
C VAL A 46 5.57 2.06 -2.76
N LYS A 47 6.61 1.23 -2.70
CA LYS A 47 7.66 1.20 -3.73
C LYS A 47 7.11 0.76 -5.09
N ARG A 48 6.26 -0.27 -5.12
CA ARG A 48 5.62 -0.76 -6.35
C ARG A 48 4.66 0.28 -6.93
N ASP A 49 3.86 0.95 -6.10
CA ASP A 49 2.93 2.02 -6.51
C ASP A 49 3.65 3.20 -7.14
N ARG A 50 4.81 3.61 -6.61
CA ARG A 50 5.65 4.65 -7.23
C ARG A 50 6.14 4.25 -8.62
N ILE A 51 6.54 2.99 -8.80
CA ILE A 51 7.00 2.45 -10.09
C ILE A 51 5.82 2.37 -11.08
N ASP A 52 4.68 1.84 -10.63
CA ASP A 52 3.45 1.67 -11.44
C ASP A 52 2.89 3.02 -11.93
N ARG A 53 2.91 4.06 -11.08
CA ARG A 53 2.49 5.42 -11.45
C ARG A 53 3.40 6.13 -12.45
N GLY A 54 4.50 5.53 -12.87
CA GLY A 54 5.38 6.13 -13.87
C GLY A 54 6.29 7.23 -13.31
N GLU A 55 6.55 7.27 -11.99
CA GLU A 55 7.68 8.06 -11.44
C GLU A 55 9.05 7.39 -11.72
N SER A 56 9.05 6.38 -12.59
CA SER A 56 10.16 6.00 -13.45
C SER A 56 9.72 6.26 -14.89
N GLY A 57 9.56 7.54 -15.25
CA GLY A 57 9.59 7.92 -16.65
C GLY A 57 11.04 7.83 -17.12
N PRO A 58 11.38 6.96 -18.09
CA PRO A 58 12.54 7.24 -18.92
C PRO A 58 12.17 8.47 -19.75
N GLY A 59 12.66 9.64 -19.30
CA GLY A 59 12.96 10.74 -20.20
C GLY A 59 14.34 10.50 -20.81
#